data_AF-U3AVB1-F1
#
_entry.id   AF-U3AVB1-F1
#
_cell.length_a   1.000
_cell.length_b   1.000
_cell.length_c   1.000
_cell.angle_alpha   90.00
_cell.angle_beta   90.00
_cell.angle_gamma   90.00
#
_symmetry.space_group_name_H-M   'P 1'
#
loop_
_entity.id
_entity.type
_entity.pdbx_description
1 polymer ?
#
loop_
_entity_poly.entity_id
_entity_poly.type
_entity_poly.pdbx_seq_one_letter_code
_entity_poly.pdbx_strand_id
1 'polypeptide(L)'
;MRKFWCGVVSREHIKRGVAGGFCQVCHGKSAPLNRMSVGDGIVFYSPTHKFKGKERCQKFTAIGQVIGKGSYQFKMAPDFIPYRRDIEYISGHEVAIHPMLDQLEFTTGETNWRFKFRFGHFEISQSDFVTIGQHMVGSVTLSECFNLSDSTISTIPLHPYDLTLQQIRKYPFPGQRYLAFETISNVLCLTCCWVALLIICA
;
A
#
# COMPACT_ATOMS: atom_id res chain seq x y z
N MET A 1 -0.74 -7.50 20.86
CA MET A 1 -0.26 -7.77 19.49
C MET A 1 -0.76 -6.68 18.57
N ARG A 2 0.08 -6.25 17.61
CA ARG A 2 -0.30 -5.29 16.58
C ARG A 2 -1.35 -5.89 15.66
N LYS A 3 -2.34 -5.09 15.26
CA LYS A 3 -3.36 -5.50 14.28
C LYS A 3 -3.13 -4.83 12.93
N PHE A 4 -3.71 -5.44 11.91
CA PHE A 4 -3.64 -4.95 10.54
C PHE A 4 -5.04 -4.79 9.96
N TRP A 5 -5.25 -3.68 9.25
CA TRP A 5 -6.57 -3.25 8.82
C TRP A 5 -6.61 -2.98 7.32
N CYS A 6 -7.76 -3.23 6.71
CA CYS A 6 -8.08 -2.83 5.35
C CYS A 6 -9.26 -1.85 5.36
N GLY A 7 -9.02 -0.62 4.92
CA GLY A 7 -10.04 0.40 4.69
C GLY A 7 -10.49 0.43 3.23
N VAL A 8 -11.79 0.61 2.99
CA VAL A 8 -12.37 0.66 1.64
C VAL A 8 -12.96 2.03 1.37
N VAL A 9 -12.34 2.76 0.45
CA VAL A 9 -12.68 4.14 0.11
C VAL A 9 -12.35 4.40 -1.35
N SER A 10 -12.98 5.38 -2.00
CA SER A 10 -12.59 5.74 -3.37
C SER A 10 -11.18 6.34 -3.42
N ARG A 11 -10.48 6.19 -4.54
CA ARG A 11 -9.11 6.69 -4.73
C ARG A 11 -8.95 8.18 -4.40
N GLU A 12 -9.86 9.03 -4.90
CA GLU A 12 -9.81 10.47 -4.60
C GLU A 12 -10.00 10.79 -3.11
N HIS A 13 -10.79 9.98 -2.42
CA HIS A 13 -11.03 10.16 -1.00
C HIS A 13 -9.78 9.86 -0.18
N ILE A 14 -9.13 8.73 -0.45
CA ILE A 14 -7.89 8.39 0.25
C ILE A 14 -6.76 9.35 -0.07
N LYS A 15 -6.66 9.87 -1.30
CA LYS A 15 -5.64 10.88 -1.64
C LYS A 15 -5.71 12.14 -0.76
N ARG A 16 -6.92 12.58 -0.42
CA ARG A 16 -7.10 13.70 0.53
C ARG A 16 -6.69 13.31 1.95
N GLY A 17 -6.97 12.07 2.34
CA GLY A 17 -6.51 11.51 3.62
C GLY A 17 -4.99 11.47 3.72
N VAL A 18 -4.31 10.99 2.67
CA VAL A 18 -2.85 10.98 2.56
C VAL A 18 -2.27 12.38 2.68
N ALA A 19 -2.80 13.35 1.91
CA ALA A 19 -2.33 14.73 1.97
C ALA A 19 -2.58 15.41 3.34
N GLY A 20 -3.56 14.92 4.11
CA GLY A 20 -3.91 15.47 5.43
C GLY A 20 -3.43 14.64 6.62
N GLY A 21 -2.74 13.52 6.42
CA GLY A 21 -2.30 12.63 7.50
C GLY A 21 -3.44 11.96 8.28
N PHE A 22 -4.60 11.74 7.67
CA PHE A 22 -5.76 11.13 8.34
C PHE A 22 -6.47 10.10 7.47
N CYS A 23 -7.20 9.19 8.12
CA CYS A 23 -8.19 8.34 7.46
C CYS A 23 -9.61 8.65 7.92
N GLN A 24 -10.55 8.40 7.00
CA GLN A 24 -11.99 8.49 7.23
C GLN A 24 -12.65 7.35 6.44
N VAL A 25 -13.33 6.44 7.13
CA VAL A 25 -13.93 5.24 6.51
C VAL A 25 -15.39 5.09 6.90
N CYS A 26 -16.10 4.17 6.26
CA CYS A 26 -17.48 3.79 6.60
C CYS A 26 -18.44 4.99 6.74
N HIS A 27 -18.38 5.94 5.81
CA HIS A 27 -19.17 7.18 5.81
C HIS A 27 -18.91 8.12 6.99
N GLY A 28 -17.73 8.05 7.61
CA GLY A 28 -17.34 8.93 8.72
C GLY A 28 -17.82 8.46 10.09
N LYS A 29 -18.16 7.17 10.24
CA LYS A 29 -18.52 6.58 11.54
C LYS A 29 -17.28 6.42 12.44
N SER A 30 -17.45 6.61 13.74
CA SER A 30 -16.38 6.43 14.74
C SER A 30 -16.05 4.97 15.03
N ALA A 31 -17.07 4.09 15.08
CA ALA A 31 -16.92 2.71 15.54
C ALA A 31 -15.83 1.90 14.81
N PRO A 32 -15.68 1.97 13.47
CA PRO A 32 -14.58 1.30 12.78
C PRO A 32 -13.21 1.85 13.19
N LEU A 33 -13.09 3.18 13.29
CA LEU A 33 -11.83 3.83 13.66
C LEU A 33 -11.42 3.48 15.09
N ASN A 34 -12.36 3.41 16.03
CA ASN A 34 -12.10 3.14 17.45
C ASN A 34 -11.61 1.71 17.73
N ARG A 35 -11.70 0.80 16.75
CA ARG A 35 -11.16 -0.56 16.88
C ARG A 35 -9.65 -0.63 16.71
N MET A 36 -9.07 0.38 16.06
CA MET A 36 -7.63 0.43 15.83
C MET A 36 -6.88 0.92 17.08
N SER A 37 -5.61 0.55 17.21
CA SER A 37 -4.70 1.03 18.24
C SER A 37 -3.52 1.77 17.61
N VAL A 38 -2.87 2.65 18.38
CA VAL A 38 -1.62 3.27 17.91
C VAL A 38 -0.60 2.17 17.62
N GLY A 39 0.08 2.29 16.49
CA GLY A 39 1.03 1.30 15.98
C GLY A 39 0.42 0.26 15.04
N ASP A 40 -0.91 0.13 14.95
CA ASP A 40 -1.55 -0.77 13.98
C ASP A 40 -1.24 -0.36 12.54
N GLY A 41 -1.13 -1.36 11.66
CA GLY A 41 -0.97 -1.12 10.22
C GLY A 41 -2.33 -1.01 9.53
N ILE A 42 -2.44 -0.12 8.54
CA ILE A 42 -3.64 0.00 7.71
C ILE A 42 -3.28 0.16 6.24
N VAL A 43 -4.00 -0.57 5.38
CA VAL A 43 -3.95 -0.43 3.93
C VAL A 43 -5.31 -0.01 3.38
N PHE A 44 -5.33 0.71 2.27
CA PHE A 44 -6.56 1.23 1.66
C PHE A 44 -6.80 0.66 0.28
N TYR A 45 -7.89 -0.10 0.13
CA TYR A 45 -8.37 -0.59 -1.15
C TYR A 45 -9.39 0.37 -1.76
N SER A 46 -9.16 0.74 -3.02
CA SER A 46 -10.03 1.59 -3.82
C SER A 46 -10.78 0.79 -4.88
N PRO A 47 -12.10 0.54 -4.71
CA PRO A 47 -12.89 -0.13 -5.74
C PRO A 47 -13.12 0.77 -6.96
N THR A 48 -13.25 2.09 -6.73
CA THR A 48 -13.54 3.09 -7.75
C THR A 48 -12.65 4.32 -7.61
N HIS A 49 -12.50 5.08 -8.70
CA HIS A 49 -11.75 6.34 -8.68
C HIS A 49 -12.45 7.41 -7.83
N LYS A 50 -13.75 7.60 -8.10
CA LYS A 50 -14.62 8.57 -7.43
C LYS A 50 -15.65 7.89 -6.54
N PHE A 51 -16.05 8.57 -5.47
CA PHE A 51 -17.16 8.13 -4.64
C PHE A 51 -18.46 8.10 -5.46
N LYS A 52 -19.22 7.00 -5.39
CA LYS A 52 -20.40 6.71 -6.24
C LYS A 52 -20.11 6.72 -7.76
N GLY A 53 -18.85 6.77 -8.17
CA GLY A 53 -18.44 6.68 -9.56
C GLY A 53 -18.55 5.24 -10.11
N LYS A 54 -18.65 5.10 -11.43
CA LYS A 54 -18.67 3.80 -12.12
C LYS A 54 -17.29 3.34 -12.59
N GLU A 55 -16.33 4.26 -12.67
CA GLU A 55 -14.96 3.98 -13.10
C GLU A 55 -14.23 3.12 -12.06
N ARG A 56 -13.82 1.92 -12.49
CA ARG A 56 -13.16 0.93 -11.65
C ARG A 56 -11.71 1.35 -11.40
N CYS A 57 -11.29 1.28 -10.13
CA CYS A 57 -9.88 1.43 -9.75
C CYS A 57 -9.29 0.05 -9.43
N GLN A 58 -9.88 -0.64 -8.45
CA GLN A 58 -9.51 -1.99 -7.98
C GLN A 58 -8.03 -2.14 -7.61
N LYS A 59 -7.52 -1.16 -6.85
CA LYS A 59 -6.14 -1.10 -6.39
C LYS A 59 -6.05 -0.89 -4.89
N PHE A 60 -4.98 -1.38 -4.27
CA PHE A 60 -4.51 -0.81 -3.02
C PHE A 60 -3.78 0.51 -3.33
N THR A 61 -4.11 1.55 -2.56
CA THR A 61 -3.87 2.94 -2.95
C THR A 61 -3.17 3.78 -1.90
N ALA A 62 -3.14 3.31 -0.66
CA ALA A 62 -2.31 3.89 0.40
C ALA A 62 -2.05 2.82 1.47
N ILE A 63 -0.94 2.95 2.17
CA ILE A 63 -0.54 2.12 3.30
C ILE A 63 0.09 3.03 4.36
N GLY A 64 -0.11 2.71 5.63
CA GLY A 64 0.42 3.53 6.72
C GLY A 64 0.20 2.91 8.09
N GLN A 65 0.64 3.64 9.12
CA GLN A 65 0.54 3.27 10.51
C GLN A 65 -0.41 4.22 11.26
N VAL A 66 -1.21 3.68 12.17
CA VAL A 66 -2.07 4.48 13.04
C VAL A 66 -1.21 5.19 14.09
N ILE A 67 -1.22 6.52 14.09
CA ILE A 67 -0.50 7.34 15.09
C ILE A 67 -1.46 8.06 16.05
N GLY A 68 -2.73 8.26 15.63
CA GLY A 68 -3.74 8.92 16.44
C GLY A 68 -4.22 8.05 17.61
N LYS A 69 -4.17 8.60 18.83
CA LYS A 69 -4.63 7.92 20.07
C LYS A 69 -6.14 7.60 20.06
N GLY A 70 -6.94 8.40 19.38
CA GLY A 70 -8.38 8.21 19.25
C GLY A 70 -8.90 8.79 17.94
N SER A 71 -10.15 8.46 17.60
CA SER A 71 -10.83 9.17 16.53
C SER A 71 -11.36 10.52 17.03
N TYR A 72 -11.43 11.50 16.14
CA TYR A 72 -11.93 12.84 16.43
C TYR A 72 -12.86 13.31 15.33
N GLN A 73 -13.73 14.24 15.68
CA GLN A 73 -14.66 14.85 14.73
C GLN A 73 -13.96 15.96 13.93
N PHE A 74 -14.25 16.04 12.64
CA PHE A 74 -13.77 17.12 11.78
C PHE A 74 -14.93 17.71 10.98
N LYS A 75 -15.28 18.96 11.24
CA LYS A 75 -16.40 19.63 10.56
C LYS A 75 -16.00 19.96 9.11
N MET A 76 -16.63 19.28 8.16
CA MET A 76 -16.46 19.55 6.72
C MET A 76 -17.55 20.47 6.17
N ALA A 77 -18.75 20.40 6.75
CA ALA A 77 -19.90 21.25 6.40
C ALA A 77 -20.82 21.36 7.64
N PRO A 78 -21.82 22.26 7.65
CA PRO A 78 -22.78 22.38 8.77
C PRO A 78 -23.39 21.03 9.19
N ASP A 79 -23.81 20.21 8.21
CA ASP A 79 -24.49 18.93 8.44
C ASP A 79 -23.56 17.71 8.28
N PHE A 80 -22.25 17.93 8.13
CA PHE A 80 -21.30 16.85 7.90
C PHE A 80 -20.05 16.98 8.77
N ILE A 81 -20.06 16.23 9.87
CA ILE A 81 -18.99 16.16 10.87
C ILE A 81 -18.52 14.70 11.00
N PRO A 82 -17.77 14.18 10.02
CA PRO A 82 -17.23 12.83 10.08
C PRO A 82 -16.18 12.67 11.17
N TYR A 83 -15.99 11.42 11.59
CA TYR A 83 -14.84 11.02 12.39
C TYR A 83 -13.61 10.72 11.51
N ARG A 84 -12.46 11.16 11.99
CA ARG A 84 -11.13 10.94 11.40
C ARG A 84 -10.20 10.31 12.43
N ARG A 85 -9.12 9.71 11.95
CA ARG A 85 -8.02 9.24 12.79
C ARG A 85 -6.69 9.45 12.08
N ASP A 86 -5.68 9.86 12.84
CA ASP A 86 -4.38 10.21 12.27
C ASP A 86 -3.60 8.97 11.88
N ILE A 87 -3.06 9.01 10.66
CA ILE A 87 -2.28 7.97 10.02
C ILE A 87 -0.97 8.58 9.51
N GLU A 88 0.14 7.94 9.84
CA GLU A 88 1.41 8.18 9.19
C GLU A 88 1.50 7.31 7.94
N TYR A 89 1.46 7.92 6.76
CA TYR A 89 1.48 7.23 5.48
C TYR A 89 2.90 6.96 5.01
N ILE A 90 3.10 5.78 4.40
CA ILE A 90 4.37 5.40 3.80
C ILE A 90 4.31 5.73 2.30
N SER A 91 5.36 6.37 1.79
CA SER A 91 5.47 6.64 0.35
C SER A 91 5.65 5.34 -0.43
N GLY A 92 4.86 5.17 -1.48
CA GLY A 92 4.83 3.95 -2.29
C GLY A 92 4.02 4.11 -3.55
N HIS A 93 3.70 2.99 -4.19
CA HIS A 93 2.92 2.97 -5.42
C HIS A 93 1.60 2.20 -5.26
N GLU A 94 0.63 2.54 -6.12
CA GLU A 94 -0.67 1.87 -6.13
C GLU A 94 -0.58 0.52 -6.86
N VAL A 95 -1.12 -0.55 -6.25
CA VAL A 95 -1.00 -1.92 -6.78
C VAL A 95 -2.37 -2.52 -7.05
N ALA A 96 -2.54 -3.17 -8.21
CA ALA A 96 -3.78 -3.85 -8.56
C ALA A 96 -3.99 -5.08 -7.69
N ILE A 97 -5.23 -5.35 -7.27
CA ILE A 97 -5.52 -6.53 -6.44
C ILE A 97 -5.45 -7.84 -7.23
N HIS A 98 -5.77 -7.82 -8.53
CA HIS A 98 -5.96 -9.04 -9.34
C HIS A 98 -4.75 -9.99 -9.34
N PRO A 99 -3.49 -9.52 -9.50
CA PRO A 99 -2.31 -10.39 -9.44
C PRO A 99 -2.06 -11.03 -8.06
N MET A 100 -2.69 -10.51 -7.01
CA MET A 100 -2.50 -10.98 -5.63
C MET A 100 -3.68 -11.83 -5.12
N LEU A 101 -4.74 -12.04 -5.89
CA LEU A 101 -5.95 -12.72 -5.40
C LEU A 101 -5.68 -14.14 -4.85
N ASP A 102 -4.72 -14.85 -5.45
CA ASP A 102 -4.36 -16.21 -5.01
C ASP A 102 -3.34 -16.21 -3.85
N GLN A 103 -2.77 -15.05 -3.52
CA GLN A 103 -1.72 -14.88 -2.50
C GLN A 103 -2.26 -14.36 -1.16
N LEU A 104 -3.41 -13.69 -1.16
CA LEU A 104 -4.00 -13.12 0.04
C LEU A 104 -4.94 -14.14 0.69
N GLU A 105 -4.76 -14.41 1.98
CA GLU A 105 -5.56 -15.35 2.77
C GLU A 105 -7.06 -15.03 2.72
N PHE A 106 -7.41 -13.74 2.65
CA PHE A 106 -8.81 -13.32 2.59
C PHE A 106 -9.46 -13.38 1.21
N THR A 107 -8.70 -13.75 0.16
CA THR A 107 -9.22 -13.88 -1.21
C THR A 107 -8.93 -15.24 -1.85
N THR A 108 -7.87 -15.92 -1.41
CA THR A 108 -7.45 -17.21 -1.98
C THR A 108 -8.51 -18.28 -1.76
N GLY A 109 -8.84 -19.03 -2.81
CA GLY A 109 -9.92 -20.02 -2.79
C GLY A 109 -11.34 -19.45 -2.70
N GLU A 110 -11.53 -18.12 -2.66
CA GLU A 110 -12.83 -17.50 -2.45
C GLU A 110 -13.44 -16.91 -3.73
N THR A 111 -14.47 -17.59 -4.24
CA THR A 111 -15.23 -17.16 -5.44
C THR A 111 -15.88 -15.78 -5.27
N ASN A 112 -16.25 -15.42 -4.03
CA ASN A 112 -16.90 -14.16 -3.68
C ASN A 112 -16.00 -13.23 -2.85
N TRP A 113 -14.68 -13.22 -3.11
CA TRP A 113 -13.70 -12.39 -2.40
C TRP A 113 -14.10 -10.92 -2.25
N ARG A 114 -14.87 -10.38 -3.21
CA ARG A 114 -15.37 -8.98 -3.19
C ARG A 114 -16.30 -8.69 -2.01
N PHE A 115 -16.92 -9.70 -1.42
CA PHE A 115 -17.88 -9.55 -0.34
C PHE A 115 -17.25 -8.88 0.89
N LYS A 116 -16.00 -9.24 1.24
CA LYS A 116 -15.29 -8.67 2.39
C LYS A 116 -15.13 -7.15 2.29
N PHE A 117 -14.94 -6.62 1.08
CA PHE A 117 -14.82 -5.18 0.86
C PHE A 117 -16.11 -4.39 1.12
N ARG A 118 -17.28 -5.06 1.20
CA ARG A 118 -18.56 -4.41 1.52
C ARG A 118 -18.63 -3.92 2.96
N PHE A 119 -17.79 -4.43 3.85
CA PHE A 119 -17.73 -3.97 5.25
C PHE A 119 -17.15 -2.56 5.39
N GLY A 120 -16.45 -2.04 4.38
CA GLY A 120 -15.86 -0.70 4.42
C GLY A 120 -14.58 -0.59 5.26
N HIS A 121 -14.44 -1.44 6.27
CA HIS A 121 -13.30 -1.52 7.16
C HIS A 121 -13.28 -2.88 7.86
N PHE A 122 -12.18 -3.63 7.74
CA PHE A 122 -12.05 -4.97 8.35
C PHE A 122 -10.61 -5.30 8.73
N GLU A 123 -10.44 -6.22 9.67
CA GLU A 123 -9.13 -6.75 10.07
C GLU A 123 -8.62 -7.75 9.02
N ILE A 124 -7.33 -7.69 8.71
CA ILE A 124 -6.62 -8.62 7.83
C ILE A 124 -5.48 -9.28 8.59
N SER A 125 -4.98 -10.41 8.10
CA SER A 125 -3.84 -11.06 8.75
C SER A 125 -2.56 -10.25 8.53
N GLN A 126 -1.55 -10.54 9.36
CA GLN A 126 -0.22 -9.97 9.16
C GLN A 126 0.38 -10.40 7.82
N SER A 127 0.15 -11.65 7.41
CA SER A 127 0.58 -12.19 6.11
C SER A 127 0.03 -11.36 4.95
N ASP A 128 -1.29 -11.12 4.95
CA ASP A 128 -1.96 -10.28 3.93
C ASP A 128 -1.37 -8.87 3.88
N PHE A 129 -1.19 -8.24 5.04
CA PHE A 129 -0.65 -6.90 5.13
C PHE A 129 0.79 -6.83 4.61
N VAL A 130 1.61 -7.83 4.94
CA VAL A 130 2.99 -7.91 4.46
C VAL A 130 3.04 -8.11 2.96
N THR A 131 2.28 -9.06 2.39
CA THR A 131 2.21 -9.27 0.94
C THR A 131 1.83 -7.98 0.21
N ILE A 132 0.75 -7.32 0.64
CA ILE A 132 0.31 -6.07 0.00
C ILE A 132 1.37 -4.97 0.17
N GLY A 133 1.94 -4.84 1.37
CA GLY A 133 2.96 -3.85 1.68
C GLY A 133 4.23 -4.02 0.85
N GLN A 134 4.73 -5.25 0.68
CA GLN A 134 5.89 -5.55 -0.16
C GLN A 134 5.65 -5.08 -1.60
N HIS A 135 4.48 -5.38 -2.14
CA HIS A 135 4.10 -4.90 -3.46
C HIS A 135 4.02 -3.37 -3.53
N MET A 136 3.63 -2.67 -2.47
CA MET A 136 3.45 -1.21 -2.49
C MET A 136 4.72 -0.39 -2.21
N VAL A 137 5.55 -0.83 -1.26
CA VAL A 137 6.67 -0.05 -0.68
C VAL A 137 7.99 -0.81 -0.63
N GLY A 138 8.00 -2.09 -1.01
CA GLY A 138 9.16 -2.96 -0.92
C GLY A 138 9.38 -3.54 0.49
N SER A 139 10.11 -4.66 0.55
CA SER A 139 10.31 -5.41 1.79
C SER A 139 11.08 -4.62 2.86
N VAL A 140 12.11 -3.87 2.47
CA VAL A 140 12.98 -3.11 3.39
C VAL A 140 12.23 -1.96 4.07
N THR A 141 11.54 -1.13 3.30
CA THR A 141 10.73 -0.04 3.85
C THR A 141 9.68 -0.57 4.81
N LEU A 142 9.06 -1.71 4.49
CA LEU A 142 8.02 -2.29 5.33
C LEU A 142 8.56 -2.85 6.65
N SER A 143 9.72 -3.51 6.66
CA SER A 143 10.36 -3.94 7.92
C SER A 143 10.73 -2.76 8.79
N GLU A 144 11.28 -1.69 8.22
CA GLU A 144 11.70 -0.50 8.98
C GLU A 144 10.50 0.19 9.62
N CYS A 145 9.46 0.52 8.84
CA CYS A 145 8.28 1.22 9.33
C CYS A 145 7.48 0.41 10.37
N PHE A 146 7.47 -0.92 10.25
CA PHE A 146 6.69 -1.79 11.13
C PHE A 146 7.54 -2.64 12.07
N ASN A 147 8.86 -2.46 12.15
CA ASN A 147 9.76 -3.27 12.97
C ASN A 147 9.45 -4.78 12.88
N LEU A 148 9.25 -5.27 11.65
CA LEU A 148 8.94 -6.68 11.38
C LEU A 148 10.24 -7.49 11.36
N SER A 149 10.29 -8.63 12.04
CA SER A 149 11.46 -9.52 12.03
C SER A 149 11.65 -10.19 10.66
N ASP A 150 12.91 -10.47 10.29
CA ASP A 150 13.30 -11.10 9.01
C ASP A 150 12.51 -12.37 8.68
N SER A 151 12.14 -13.16 9.70
CA SER A 151 11.33 -14.38 9.54
C SER A 151 9.93 -14.15 8.94
N THR A 152 9.42 -12.92 9.02
CA THR A 152 8.10 -12.54 8.49
C THR A 152 8.16 -12.16 7.00
N ILE A 153 9.34 -11.76 6.51
CA ILE A 153 9.54 -11.21 5.17
C ILE A 153 10.04 -12.29 4.20
N SER A 154 10.79 -13.27 4.70
CA SER A 154 11.45 -14.31 3.90
C SER A 154 10.53 -15.42 3.38
N THR A 155 9.27 -15.48 3.81
CA THR A 155 8.34 -16.59 3.46
C THR A 155 7.49 -16.32 2.22
N ILE A 156 7.52 -15.11 1.67
CA ILE A 156 6.74 -14.74 0.47
C ILE A 156 7.72 -14.56 -0.70
N PRO A 157 7.48 -15.20 -1.86
CA PRO A 157 8.39 -15.13 -2.99
C PRO A 157 8.64 -13.67 -3.40
N LEU A 158 9.90 -13.26 -3.35
CA LEU A 158 10.35 -11.92 -3.71
C LEU A 158 9.82 -11.54 -5.10
N HIS A 159 9.10 -10.43 -5.17
CA HIS A 159 8.67 -9.86 -6.44
C HIS A 159 9.92 -9.49 -7.26
N PRO A 160 9.95 -9.60 -8.59
CA PRO A 160 11.11 -9.27 -9.42
C PRO A 160 11.65 -7.83 -9.27
N TYR A 161 10.94 -6.93 -8.57
CA TYR A 161 11.43 -5.59 -8.21
C TYR A 161 12.24 -5.54 -6.90
N ASP A 162 12.18 -6.57 -6.04
CA ASP A 162 12.96 -6.68 -4.78
C ASP A 162 14.40 -7.19 -5.01
N LEU A 163 14.75 -7.56 -6.26
CA LEU A 163 16.06 -8.13 -6.61
C LEU A 163 17.23 -7.15 -6.54
N THR A 164 17.03 -5.89 -6.17
CA THR A 164 18.07 -4.88 -6.29
C THR A 164 19.18 -5.00 -5.23
N LEU A 165 18.91 -5.44 -4.00
CA LEU A 165 19.96 -5.45 -2.95
C LEU A 165 20.62 -6.81 -2.70
N GLN A 166 19.86 -7.92 -2.76
CA GLN A 166 20.45 -9.25 -2.60
C GLN A 166 21.26 -9.68 -3.81
N GLN A 167 20.88 -9.25 -5.02
CA GLN A 167 21.57 -9.61 -6.25
C GLN A 167 22.90 -8.84 -6.42
N ILE A 168 22.97 -7.57 -5.97
CA ILE A 168 24.23 -6.80 -5.89
C ILE A 168 25.24 -7.48 -4.95
N ARG A 169 24.79 -8.01 -3.80
CA ARG A 169 25.67 -8.74 -2.87
C ARG A 169 26.11 -10.10 -3.41
N LYS A 170 25.26 -10.79 -4.18
CA LYS A 170 25.52 -12.15 -4.68
C LYS A 170 26.31 -12.18 -5.99
N TYR A 171 26.17 -11.17 -6.84
CA TYR A 171 26.90 -11.02 -8.10
C TYR A 171 27.36 -9.58 -8.29
N PRO A 172 28.48 -9.16 -7.68
CA PRO A 172 29.08 -7.88 -8.00
C PRO A 172 29.47 -7.89 -9.48
N PHE A 173 28.90 -6.99 -10.29
CA PHE A 173 29.31 -6.85 -11.69
C PHE A 173 30.81 -6.48 -11.71
N PRO A 174 31.68 -7.28 -12.34
CA PRO A 174 33.10 -6.98 -12.36
C PRO A 174 33.34 -5.71 -13.19
N GLY A 175 33.84 -4.66 -12.54
CA GLY A 175 34.38 -3.47 -13.22
C GLY A 175 33.59 -2.17 -13.13
N GLN A 176 32.48 -2.09 -12.37
CA GLN A 176 31.81 -0.80 -12.10
C GLN A 176 32.00 -0.36 -10.65
N ARG A 177 32.62 0.81 -10.46
CA ARG A 177 32.55 1.54 -9.19
C ARG A 177 31.13 2.07 -9.04
N TYR A 178 30.41 1.58 -8.04
CA TYR A 178 29.11 2.13 -7.66
C TYR A 178 29.33 3.50 -7.02
N LEU A 179 28.92 4.56 -7.71
CA LEU A 179 28.74 5.86 -7.07
C LEU A 179 27.48 5.77 -6.22
N ALA A 180 27.61 6.03 -4.92
CA ALA A 180 26.48 6.22 -4.03
C ALA A 180 25.62 7.35 -4.59
N PHE A 181 24.37 7.05 -4.95
CA PHE A 181 23.40 8.07 -5.33
C PHE A 181 23.01 8.84 -4.07
N GLU A 182 23.71 9.93 -3.80
CA GLU A 182 23.19 11.00 -2.96
C GLU A 182 22.04 11.72 -3.70
N THR A 183 20.97 11.94 -2.95
CA THR A 183 19.76 12.67 -3.29
C THR A 183 20.01 13.97 -4.05
N ILE A 184 19.48 14.11 -5.27
CA ILE A 184 19.23 15.42 -5.89
C ILE A 184 17.85 15.45 -6.57
N SER A 185 17.10 16.48 -6.21
CA SER A 185 15.78 16.86 -6.71
C SER A 185 15.78 17.30 -8.19
N ASN A 186 14.64 17.08 -8.86
CA ASN A 186 14.09 17.81 -10.03
C ASN A 186 15.07 18.45 -11.05
N VAL A 187 15.17 17.89 -12.27
CA VAL A 187 15.16 18.64 -13.55
C VAL A 187 14.69 17.70 -14.69
N LEU A 188 13.82 18.20 -15.58
CA LEU A 188 13.42 17.59 -16.86
C LEU A 188 14.62 17.25 -17.76
N CYS A 189 14.59 16.15 -18.52
CA CYS A 189 14.94 16.20 -19.94
C CYS A 189 14.50 14.93 -20.69
N LEU A 190 13.98 15.15 -21.90
CA LEU A 190 13.60 14.18 -22.91
C LEU A 190 14.82 13.45 -23.52
N THR A 191 14.51 12.39 -24.28
CA THR A 191 15.31 11.65 -25.27
C THR A 191 16.16 10.48 -24.75
N CYS A 192 15.70 9.26 -25.01
CA CYS A 192 16.20 8.47 -26.13
C CYS A 192 15.33 7.22 -26.37
N CYS A 193 14.69 7.19 -27.53
CA CYS A 193 14.31 5.96 -28.22
C CYS A 193 15.56 5.12 -28.55
N TRP A 194 15.30 3.88 -29.02
CA TRP A 194 16.12 2.93 -29.79
C TRP A 194 16.04 1.55 -29.10
N VAL A 195 14.98 0.79 -29.37
CA VAL A 195 14.88 -0.24 -30.43
C VAL A 195 15.87 -1.39 -30.21
N ALA A 196 15.35 -2.55 -29.81
CA ALA A 196 15.93 -3.84 -30.15
C ALA A 196 14.80 -4.88 -30.24
N LEU A 197 14.21 -4.94 -31.43
CA LEU A 197 13.31 -5.98 -31.88
C LEU A 197 14.14 -6.94 -32.75
N LEU A 198 14.08 -8.24 -32.44
CA LEU A 198 14.25 -9.41 -33.34
C LEU A 198 15.61 -9.74 -33.98
N ILE A 199 15.67 -11.03 -34.41
CA ILE A 199 16.69 -11.79 -35.17
C ILE A 199 17.66 -12.54 -34.22
N ILE A 200 17.55 -13.84 -33.89
CA ILE A 200 17.21 -15.09 -34.61
C ILE A 200 18.04 -15.34 -35.88
N CYS A 201 18.92 -16.35 -35.77
CA CYS A 201 19.66 -17.10 -36.79
C CYS A 201 21.09 -16.65 -37.16
N ALA A 202 21.95 -17.68 -37.18
CA ALA A 202 23.35 -17.82 -37.59
C ALA A 202 24.42 -17.42 -36.57
#